data_AF-A0A9E3QGV6-F1
#
_entry.id   AF-A0A9E3QGV6-F1
#
_cell.length_a   1.000
_cell.length_b   1.000
_cell.length_c   1.000
_cell.angle_alpha   90.00
_cell.angle_beta   90.00
_cell.angle_gamma   90.00
#
_symmetry.space_group_name_H-M   'P 1'
#
loop_
_entity.id
_entity.type
_entity.pdbx_description
1 polymer ?
#
loop_
_entity_poly.entity_id
_entity_poly.type
_entity_poly.pdbx_seq_one_letter_code
_entity_poly.pdbx_strand_id
1 'polypeptide(L)'
;MMCKVVKKGVLGAALGAGALALLFGTAAPSYIKTACHKLRHSAKERVPVPFEIDRARQQLADLKPAIDRCTEEVARAEYRVEKLDREILAARAGIEREKKELIALRQTLDTGTYQLTGGTTYSDKDLKRELAFKLDRYKDHKKILAEKEETLRLRKQAVQAAREKLDNMKAAQVALLSKIEAIEAKFRQVEANQAASEIGIDDSALAQVKQTVAELEERVEVMRRVADQNARFSDSGLAIETPGRDIVKEVDEELGCCQEDDAACPAGERNL
;
A
#
# COMPACT_ATOMS: atom_id res chain seq x y z
N MET A 1 -19.91 11.53 37.19
CA MET A 1 -18.94 10.72 37.96
C MET A 1 -17.68 10.30 37.19
N MET A 2 -17.61 10.47 35.85
CA MET A 2 -16.50 10.00 34.99
C MET A 2 -15.07 10.37 35.44
N CYS A 3 -14.85 11.58 35.96
CA CYS A 3 -13.48 12.05 36.26
C CYS A 3 -12.79 11.31 37.42
N LYS A 4 -13.54 10.59 38.29
CA LYS A 4 -12.94 9.81 39.40
C LYS A 4 -12.37 8.47 38.94
N VAL A 5 -12.96 7.81 37.94
CA VAL A 5 -12.43 6.54 37.39
C VAL A 5 -11.17 6.76 36.54
N VAL A 6 -11.11 7.83 35.75
CA VAL A 6 -9.89 8.18 34.99
C VAL A 6 -8.71 8.45 35.92
N LYS A 7 -8.88 9.26 36.98
CA LYS A 7 -7.81 9.51 37.97
C LYS A 7 -7.34 8.22 38.67
N LYS A 8 -8.25 7.32 39.03
CA LYS A 8 -7.89 6.03 39.65
C LYS A 8 -7.18 5.08 38.67
N GLY A 9 -7.61 5.03 37.41
CA GLY A 9 -6.96 4.23 36.36
C GLY A 9 -5.53 4.68 36.06
N VAL A 10 -5.29 6.00 35.94
CA VAL A 10 -3.94 6.54 35.74
C VAL A 10 -3.03 6.24 36.93
N LEU A 11 -3.53 6.35 38.17
CA LEU A 11 -2.75 6.05 39.37
C LEU A 11 -2.39 4.55 39.47
N GLY A 12 -3.33 3.66 39.13
CA GLY A 12 -3.09 2.22 39.07
C GLY A 12 -2.08 1.83 37.98
N ALA A 13 -2.17 2.43 36.79
CA ALA A 13 -1.22 2.21 35.71
C ALA A 13 0.20 2.71 36.06
N ALA A 14 0.32 3.86 36.74
CA ALA A 14 1.60 4.38 37.19
C ALA A 14 2.26 3.49 38.25
N LEU A 15 1.49 3.01 39.24
CA LEU A 15 2.00 2.09 40.27
C LEU A 15 2.37 0.72 39.69
N GLY A 16 1.57 0.16 38.78
CA GLY A 16 1.89 -1.08 38.08
C GLY A 16 3.16 -0.99 37.24
N ALA A 17 3.33 0.10 36.49
CA ALA A 17 4.54 0.37 35.72
C ALA A 17 5.78 0.56 36.63
N GLY A 18 5.62 1.25 37.76
CA GLY A 18 6.69 1.43 38.76
C GLY A 18 7.14 0.12 39.38
N ALA A 19 6.21 -0.75 39.80
CA ALA A 19 6.52 -2.05 40.37
C ALA A 19 7.21 -2.98 39.36
N LEU A 20 6.75 -2.99 38.10
CA LEU A 20 7.40 -3.75 37.02
C LEU A 20 8.82 -3.24 36.70
N ALA A 21 9.03 -1.92 36.70
CA ALA A 21 10.35 -1.32 36.48
C ALA A 21 11.34 -1.65 37.62
N LEU A 22 10.86 -1.74 38.86
CA LEU A 22 11.68 -2.08 40.03
C LEU A 22 12.06 -3.58 40.06
N LEU A 23 11.17 -4.46 39.58
CA LEU A 23 11.40 -5.91 39.55
C LEU A 23 12.18 -6.41 38.32
N PHE A 24 12.12 -5.71 37.17
CA PHE A 24 12.78 -6.13 35.92
C PHE A 24 13.94 -5.22 35.45
N GLY A 25 14.21 -4.12 36.14
CA GLY A 25 15.34 -3.24 35.85
C GLY A 25 15.25 -2.48 34.51
N THR A 26 16.32 -1.76 34.19
CA THR A 26 16.36 -0.79 33.06
C THR A 26 16.47 -1.43 31.66
N ALA A 27 16.58 -2.75 31.55
CA ALA A 27 16.70 -3.47 30.28
C ALA A 27 15.35 -3.80 29.60
N ALA A 28 14.22 -3.64 30.31
CA ALA A 28 12.88 -3.96 29.80
C ALA A 28 12.38 -3.23 28.52
N PRO A 29 12.72 -1.95 28.21
CA PRO A 29 12.06 -1.25 27.11
C PRO A 29 12.37 -1.80 25.72
N SER A 30 13.52 -2.46 25.53
CA SER A 30 13.89 -3.06 24.23
C SER A 30 13.03 -4.28 23.88
N TYR A 31 12.76 -5.14 24.86
CA TYR A 31 11.96 -6.36 24.66
C TYR A 31 10.48 -6.05 24.47
N ILE A 32 9.91 -5.12 25.26
CA ILE A 32 8.49 -4.73 25.12
C ILE A 32 8.24 -4.06 23.76
N LYS A 33 9.16 -3.18 23.30
CA LYS A 33 9.05 -2.56 21.97
C LYS A 33 9.10 -3.60 20.85
N THR A 34 9.98 -4.59 20.96
CA THR A 34 10.13 -5.66 19.96
C THR A 34 8.95 -6.62 19.96
N ALA A 35 8.43 -7.01 21.14
CA ALA A 35 7.25 -7.86 21.28
C ALA A 35 5.98 -7.19 20.72
N CYS A 36 5.73 -5.92 21.08
CA CYS A 36 4.62 -5.15 20.51
C CYS A 36 4.75 -4.95 19.00
N HIS A 37 5.97 -4.79 18.47
CA HIS A 37 6.19 -4.66 17.03
C HIS A 37 5.90 -5.98 16.29
N LYS A 38 6.38 -7.13 16.80
CA LYS A 38 6.09 -8.45 16.23
C LYS A 38 4.60 -8.83 16.31
N LEU A 39 3.94 -8.56 17.44
CA LEU A 39 2.49 -8.78 17.59
C LEU A 39 1.67 -7.91 16.63
N ARG A 40 2.05 -6.63 16.43
CA ARG A 40 1.33 -5.72 15.52
C ARG A 40 1.53 -6.06 14.04
N HIS A 41 2.65 -6.67 13.65
CA HIS A 41 2.86 -7.17 12.29
C HIS A 41 2.12 -8.50 12.06
N SER A 42 2.29 -9.48 12.95
CA SER A 42 1.65 -10.81 12.81
C SER A 42 0.11 -10.77 12.89
N ALA A 43 -0.46 -9.72 13.51
CA ALA A 43 -1.91 -9.51 13.53
C ALA A 43 -2.48 -8.99 12.20
N LYS A 44 -1.68 -8.26 11.39
CA LYS A 44 -2.13 -7.80 10.06
C LYS A 44 -2.25 -8.96 9.06
N GLU A 45 -1.36 -9.94 9.14
CA GLU A 45 -1.35 -11.12 8.26
C GLU A 45 -2.47 -12.12 8.58
N ARG A 46 -3.22 -11.92 9.68
CA ARG A 46 -4.32 -12.79 10.14
C ARG A 46 -5.71 -12.20 9.96
N VAL A 47 -5.83 -11.07 9.25
CA VAL A 47 -7.13 -10.47 8.93
C VAL A 47 -7.74 -11.22 7.75
N PRO A 48 -8.98 -11.74 7.84
CA PRO A 48 -9.64 -12.38 6.70
C PRO A 48 -9.78 -11.41 5.52
N VAL A 49 -9.43 -11.89 4.31
CA VAL A 49 -9.61 -11.17 3.03
C VAL A 49 -10.99 -10.48 2.88
N PRO A 50 -12.15 -11.10 3.21
CA PRO A 50 -13.44 -10.41 3.11
C PRO A 50 -13.54 -9.14 3.98
N PHE A 51 -12.90 -9.11 5.15
CA PHE A 51 -12.87 -7.90 5.98
C PHE A 51 -12.05 -6.78 5.32
N GLU A 52 -10.98 -7.11 4.59
CA GLU A 52 -10.22 -6.11 3.84
C GLU A 52 -11.00 -5.57 2.62
N ILE A 53 -11.78 -6.43 1.96
CA ILE A 53 -12.72 -6.04 0.88
C ILE A 53 -13.77 -5.06 1.41
N ASP A 54 -14.46 -5.38 2.50
CA ASP A 54 -15.49 -4.51 3.08
C ASP A 54 -14.92 -3.23 3.68
N ARG A 55 -13.70 -3.29 4.25
CA ARG A 55 -12.97 -2.09 4.65
C ARG A 55 -12.63 -1.20 3.46
N ALA A 56 -12.20 -1.77 2.33
CA ALA A 56 -11.92 -1.00 1.12
C ALA A 56 -13.20 -0.36 0.55
N ARG A 57 -14.34 -1.06 0.59
CA ARG A 57 -15.67 -0.50 0.28
C ARG A 57 -16.01 0.69 1.18
N GLN A 58 -15.83 0.54 2.49
CA GLN A 58 -16.11 1.62 3.45
C GLN A 58 -15.22 2.85 3.19
N GLN A 59 -13.91 2.65 2.97
CA GLN A 59 -13.01 3.76 2.63
C GLN A 59 -13.41 4.48 1.33
N LEU A 60 -13.99 3.76 0.36
CA LEU A 60 -14.51 4.34 -0.88
C LEU A 60 -15.86 5.07 -0.70
N ALA A 61 -16.69 4.60 0.24
CA ALA A 61 -17.91 5.27 0.67
C ALA A 61 -17.60 6.54 1.48
N ASP A 62 -16.60 6.51 2.36
CA ASP A 62 -16.11 7.67 3.13
C ASP A 62 -15.53 8.78 2.21
N LEU A 63 -15.09 8.42 1.00
CA LEU A 63 -14.68 9.38 -0.04
C LEU A 63 -15.86 10.16 -0.65
N LYS A 64 -17.07 9.59 -0.67
CA LYS A 64 -18.27 10.22 -1.26
C LYS A 64 -18.53 11.64 -0.71
N PRO A 65 -18.61 11.90 0.61
CA PRO A 65 -18.81 13.26 1.13
C PRO A 65 -17.65 14.22 0.85
N ALA A 66 -16.46 13.75 0.44
CA ALA A 66 -15.41 14.64 -0.08
C ALA A 66 -15.68 15.02 -1.55
N ILE A 67 -16.06 14.05 -2.39
CA ILE A 67 -16.43 14.28 -3.81
C ILE A 67 -17.68 15.18 -3.92
N ASP A 68 -18.66 14.99 -3.04
CA ASP A 68 -19.87 15.82 -3.00
C ASP A 68 -19.53 17.28 -2.63
N ARG A 69 -18.61 17.51 -1.68
CA ARG A 69 -18.09 18.86 -1.35
C ARG A 69 -17.33 19.50 -2.52
N CYS A 70 -16.44 18.76 -3.19
CA CYS A 70 -15.74 19.26 -4.38
C CYS A 70 -16.74 19.58 -5.52
N THR A 71 -17.81 18.79 -5.66
CA THR A 71 -18.89 19.05 -6.63
C THR A 71 -19.61 20.36 -6.31
N GLU A 72 -19.92 20.62 -5.03
CA GLU A 72 -20.52 21.89 -4.59
C GLU A 72 -19.58 23.08 -4.82
N GLU A 73 -18.28 22.95 -4.56
CA GLU A 73 -17.29 24.01 -4.79
C GLU A 73 -17.18 24.38 -6.28
N VAL A 74 -17.19 23.38 -7.17
CA VAL A 74 -17.21 23.58 -8.62
C VAL A 74 -18.52 24.26 -9.06
N ALA A 75 -19.68 23.80 -8.61
CA ALA A 75 -20.97 24.43 -8.93
C ALA A 75 -21.05 25.89 -8.44
N ARG A 76 -20.55 26.18 -7.22
CA ARG A 76 -20.43 27.55 -6.70
C ARG A 76 -19.45 28.39 -7.53
N ALA A 77 -18.41 27.80 -8.12
CA ALA A 77 -17.47 28.49 -9.00
C ALA A 77 -18.08 28.81 -10.37
N GLU A 78 -18.84 27.88 -10.94
CA GLU A 78 -19.63 28.08 -12.17
C GLU A 78 -20.63 29.23 -12.03
N TYR A 79 -21.40 29.26 -10.95
CA TYR A 79 -22.33 30.36 -10.67
C TYR A 79 -21.60 31.71 -10.53
N ARG A 80 -20.40 31.74 -9.91
CA ARG A 80 -19.58 32.97 -9.84
C ARG A 80 -19.06 33.41 -11.22
N VAL A 81 -18.80 32.48 -12.14
CA VAL A 81 -18.46 32.78 -13.53
C VAL A 81 -19.67 33.35 -14.26
N GLU A 82 -20.83 32.72 -14.14
CA GLU A 82 -22.08 33.20 -14.78
C GLU A 82 -22.48 34.58 -14.27
N LYS A 83 -22.38 34.83 -12.96
CA LYS A 83 -22.62 36.16 -12.38
C LYS A 83 -21.69 37.22 -12.97
N LEU A 84 -20.40 36.92 -13.10
CA LEU A 84 -19.42 37.85 -13.69
C LEU A 84 -19.70 38.10 -15.18
N ASP A 85 -20.15 37.08 -15.91
CA ASP A 85 -20.58 37.19 -17.31
C ASP A 85 -21.78 38.16 -17.44
N ARG A 86 -22.81 38.00 -16.60
CA ARG A 86 -23.96 38.93 -16.51
C ARG A 86 -23.54 40.36 -16.13
N GLU A 87 -22.59 40.53 -15.20
CA GLU A 87 -22.03 41.84 -14.84
C GLU A 87 -21.29 42.50 -16.02
N ILE A 88 -20.57 41.72 -16.82
CA ILE A 88 -19.86 42.18 -18.03
C ILE A 88 -20.87 42.61 -19.11
N LEU A 89 -21.95 41.86 -19.32
CA LEU A 89 -23.03 42.25 -20.23
C LEU A 89 -23.70 43.57 -19.80
N ALA A 90 -23.98 43.73 -18.50
CA ALA A 90 -24.52 44.98 -17.96
C ALA A 90 -23.53 46.16 -18.11
N ALA A 91 -22.23 45.93 -17.89
CA ALA A 91 -21.19 46.94 -18.08
C ALA A 91 -21.06 47.36 -19.56
N ARG A 92 -21.07 46.41 -20.50
CA ARG A 92 -21.11 46.68 -21.95
C ARG A 92 -22.31 47.55 -22.34
N ALA A 93 -23.50 47.24 -21.81
CA ALA A 93 -24.71 48.04 -22.05
C ALA A 93 -24.67 49.43 -21.36
N GLY A 94 -23.91 49.59 -20.27
CA GLY A 94 -23.59 50.89 -19.69
C GLY A 94 -22.68 51.73 -20.58
N ILE A 95 -21.58 51.15 -21.03
CA ILE A 95 -20.56 51.79 -21.88
C ILE A 95 -21.15 52.23 -23.23
N GLU A 96 -22.05 51.45 -23.85
CA GLU A 96 -22.74 51.88 -25.08
C GLU A 96 -23.78 53.00 -24.86
N ARG A 97 -24.31 53.18 -23.63
CA ARG A 97 -25.13 54.36 -23.28
C ARG A 97 -24.24 55.59 -23.08
N GLU A 98 -23.17 55.47 -22.30
CA GLU A 98 -22.20 56.55 -22.09
C GLU A 98 -21.60 57.05 -23.42
N LYS A 99 -21.32 56.14 -24.37
CA LYS A 99 -20.89 56.47 -25.74
C LYS A 99 -21.93 57.27 -26.53
N LYS A 100 -23.23 56.93 -26.43
CA LYS A 100 -24.31 57.68 -27.09
C LYS A 100 -24.45 59.07 -26.50
N GLU A 101 -24.38 59.22 -25.17
CA GLU A 101 -24.34 60.52 -24.51
C GLU A 101 -23.14 61.37 -24.96
N LEU A 102 -21.96 60.76 -25.07
CA LEU A 102 -20.75 61.45 -25.51
C LEU A 102 -20.87 61.97 -26.96
N ILE A 103 -21.46 61.17 -27.84
CA ILE A 103 -21.73 61.57 -29.24
C ILE A 103 -22.76 62.70 -29.29
N ALA A 104 -23.84 62.61 -28.52
CA ALA A 104 -24.86 63.66 -28.46
C ALA A 104 -24.27 64.98 -27.91
N LEU A 105 -23.48 64.92 -26.83
CA LEU A 105 -22.82 66.10 -26.25
C LEU A 105 -21.84 66.76 -27.23
N ARG A 106 -21.10 65.95 -28.00
CA ARG A 106 -20.25 66.45 -29.09
C ARG A 106 -21.07 67.11 -30.20
N GLN A 107 -22.18 66.51 -30.62
CA GLN A 107 -23.05 67.10 -31.66
C GLN A 107 -23.61 68.46 -31.22
N THR A 108 -24.03 68.61 -29.97
CA THR A 108 -24.48 69.90 -29.40
C THR A 108 -23.37 70.96 -29.40
N LEU A 109 -22.11 70.55 -29.20
CA LEU A 109 -20.94 71.43 -29.30
C LEU A 109 -20.71 71.89 -30.75
N ASP A 110 -20.79 70.94 -31.70
CA ASP A 110 -20.60 71.20 -33.13
C ASP A 110 -21.72 72.11 -33.72
N THR A 111 -22.96 72.02 -33.21
CA THR A 111 -24.09 72.89 -33.63
C THR A 111 -24.13 74.27 -32.95
N GLY A 112 -23.30 74.53 -31.93
CA GLY A 112 -23.28 75.82 -31.22
C GLY A 112 -24.57 76.16 -30.46
N THR A 113 -25.42 75.18 -30.19
CA THR A 113 -26.71 75.36 -29.51
C THR A 113 -26.55 75.24 -27.99
N TYR A 114 -26.06 76.32 -27.37
CA TYR A 114 -25.75 76.40 -25.92
C TYR A 114 -26.98 76.52 -24.99
N GLN A 115 -28.20 76.51 -25.54
CA GLN A 115 -29.44 76.61 -24.77
C GLN A 115 -30.10 75.23 -24.64
N LEU A 116 -30.15 74.72 -23.41
CA LEU A 116 -30.90 73.51 -23.05
C LEU A 116 -32.28 73.87 -22.50
N THR A 117 -33.24 72.98 -22.73
CA THR A 117 -34.61 73.06 -22.21
C THR A 117 -34.59 72.99 -20.69
N GLY A 118 -34.59 74.16 -20.03
CA GLY A 118 -34.39 74.28 -18.58
C GLY A 118 -33.81 75.61 -18.10
N GLY A 119 -33.46 76.54 -19.00
CA GLY A 119 -33.10 77.92 -18.63
C GLY A 119 -31.65 78.12 -18.16
N THR A 120 -30.84 77.06 -18.10
CA THR A 120 -29.39 77.14 -17.84
C THR A 120 -28.61 77.16 -19.16
N THR A 121 -27.91 78.27 -19.41
CA THR A 121 -26.94 78.41 -20.51
C THR A 121 -25.57 77.92 -20.05
N TYR A 122 -25.12 76.79 -20.58
CA TYR A 122 -23.75 76.32 -20.38
C TYR A 122 -22.80 77.07 -21.31
N SER A 123 -21.64 77.50 -20.82
CA SER A 123 -20.62 78.06 -21.71
C SER A 123 -19.93 76.95 -22.51
N ASP A 124 -19.44 77.29 -23.70
CA ASP A 124 -18.60 76.39 -24.52
C ASP A 124 -17.43 75.78 -23.72
N LYS A 125 -16.84 76.54 -22.80
CA LYS A 125 -15.74 76.08 -21.93
C LYS A 125 -16.20 75.03 -20.92
N ASP A 126 -17.42 75.12 -20.42
CA ASP A 126 -17.98 74.16 -19.47
C ASP A 126 -18.41 72.87 -20.18
N LEU A 127 -19.04 72.99 -21.35
CA LEU A 127 -19.35 71.86 -22.23
C LEU A 127 -18.09 71.08 -22.63
N LYS A 128 -16.99 71.77 -23.00
CA LYS A 128 -15.70 71.13 -23.30
C LYS A 128 -15.09 70.43 -22.09
N ARG A 129 -15.23 71.00 -20.88
CA ARG A 129 -14.75 70.37 -19.63
C ARG A 129 -15.56 69.11 -19.29
N GLU A 130 -16.87 69.17 -19.39
CA GLU A 130 -17.75 68.02 -19.16
C GLU A 130 -17.52 66.91 -20.20
N LEU A 131 -17.33 67.27 -21.48
CA LEU A 131 -17.00 66.31 -22.54
C LEU A 131 -15.66 65.60 -22.27
N ALA A 132 -14.65 66.32 -21.80
CA ALA A 132 -13.36 65.73 -21.40
C ALA A 132 -13.54 64.76 -20.22
N PHE A 133 -14.24 65.17 -19.15
CA PHE A 133 -14.51 64.32 -17.99
C PHE A 133 -15.29 63.04 -18.36
N LYS A 134 -16.36 63.17 -19.16
CA LYS A 134 -17.12 62.01 -19.65
C LYS A 134 -16.28 61.09 -20.54
N LEU A 135 -15.42 61.65 -21.39
CA LEU A 135 -14.54 60.87 -22.26
C LEU A 135 -13.51 60.07 -21.46
N ASP A 136 -12.92 60.66 -20.42
CA ASP A 136 -11.93 59.96 -19.58
C ASP A 136 -12.59 58.88 -18.73
N ARG A 137 -13.75 59.16 -18.12
CA ARG A 137 -14.58 58.13 -17.47
C ARG A 137 -14.94 56.98 -18.42
N TYR A 138 -15.32 57.27 -19.67
CA TYR A 138 -15.61 56.25 -20.68
C TYR A 138 -14.37 55.38 -21.00
N LYS A 139 -13.18 55.98 -21.13
CA LYS A 139 -11.92 55.25 -21.33
C LYS A 139 -11.63 54.31 -20.15
N ASP A 140 -11.81 54.79 -18.92
CA ASP A 140 -11.53 54.01 -17.72
C ASP A 140 -12.53 52.88 -17.51
N HIS A 141 -13.82 53.12 -17.72
CA HIS A 141 -14.83 52.06 -17.79
C HIS A 141 -14.50 50.99 -18.85
N LYS A 142 -13.99 51.41 -20.02
CA LYS A 142 -13.56 50.48 -21.08
C LYS A 142 -12.33 49.64 -20.68
N LYS A 143 -11.36 50.20 -19.94
CA LYS A 143 -10.23 49.44 -19.36
C LYS A 143 -10.73 48.41 -18.35
N ILE A 144 -11.55 48.84 -17.39
CA ILE A 144 -12.15 47.98 -16.35
C ILE A 144 -12.96 46.83 -16.98
N LEU A 145 -13.69 47.10 -18.08
CA LEU A 145 -14.39 46.07 -18.82
C LEU A 145 -13.42 45.02 -19.40
N ALA A 146 -12.33 45.44 -20.04
CA ALA A 146 -11.32 44.52 -20.58
C ALA A 146 -10.65 43.67 -19.49
N GLU A 147 -10.33 44.27 -18.33
CA GLU A 147 -9.80 43.55 -17.17
C GLU A 147 -10.81 42.53 -16.59
N LYS A 148 -12.10 42.87 -16.54
CA LYS A 148 -13.17 41.94 -16.16
C LYS A 148 -13.30 40.79 -17.16
N GLU A 149 -13.22 41.06 -18.46
CA GLU A 149 -13.32 40.05 -19.52
C GLU A 149 -12.14 39.06 -19.47
N GLU A 150 -10.92 39.54 -19.21
CA GLU A 150 -9.76 38.68 -19.00
C GLU A 150 -9.88 37.86 -17.69
N THR A 151 -10.34 38.50 -16.61
CA THR A 151 -10.64 37.79 -15.34
C THR A 151 -11.68 36.68 -15.54
N LEU A 152 -12.70 36.93 -16.37
CA LEU A 152 -13.71 35.94 -16.73
C LEU A 152 -13.10 34.78 -17.53
N ARG A 153 -12.22 35.07 -18.49
CA ARG A 153 -11.50 34.06 -19.30
C ARG A 153 -10.70 33.12 -18.39
N LEU A 154 -9.90 33.68 -17.50
CA LEU A 154 -9.09 32.92 -16.53
C LEU A 154 -9.96 32.08 -15.58
N ARG A 155 -11.08 32.64 -15.08
CA ARG A 155 -12.02 31.88 -14.23
C ARG A 155 -12.73 30.76 -14.98
N LYS A 156 -13.13 30.96 -16.24
CA LYS A 156 -13.71 29.91 -17.10
C LYS A 156 -12.73 28.75 -17.28
N GLN A 157 -11.45 29.04 -17.54
CA GLN A 157 -10.39 28.03 -17.63
C GLN A 157 -10.16 27.29 -16.31
N ALA A 158 -10.11 28.01 -15.18
CA ALA A 158 -9.93 27.41 -13.86
C ALA A 158 -11.11 26.48 -13.47
N VAL A 159 -12.35 26.87 -13.79
CA VAL A 159 -13.55 26.03 -13.59
C VAL A 159 -13.49 24.78 -14.46
N GLN A 160 -13.10 24.90 -15.74
CA GLN A 160 -12.96 23.75 -16.63
C GLN A 160 -11.92 22.74 -16.12
N ALA A 161 -10.74 23.20 -15.71
CA ALA A 161 -9.71 22.35 -15.09
C ALA A 161 -10.17 21.72 -13.75
N ALA A 162 -11.07 22.38 -13.02
CA ALA A 162 -11.65 21.82 -11.79
C ALA A 162 -12.70 20.73 -12.08
N ARG A 163 -13.53 20.90 -13.12
CA ARG A 163 -14.45 19.86 -13.63
C ARG A 163 -13.69 18.62 -14.06
N GLU A 164 -12.66 18.77 -14.89
CA GLU A 164 -11.83 17.65 -15.36
C GLU A 164 -11.17 16.88 -14.21
N LYS A 165 -10.70 17.57 -13.16
CA LYS A 165 -10.19 16.91 -11.95
C LYS A 165 -11.27 16.15 -11.19
N LEU A 166 -12.46 16.74 -11.04
CA LEU A 166 -13.60 16.10 -10.37
C LEU A 166 -14.08 14.85 -11.12
N ASP A 167 -14.14 14.91 -12.45
CA ASP A 167 -14.55 13.78 -13.29
C ASP A 167 -13.50 12.67 -13.28
N ASN A 168 -12.20 13.01 -13.31
CA ASN A 168 -11.12 12.05 -13.09
C ASN A 168 -11.20 11.37 -11.71
N MET A 169 -11.55 12.10 -10.64
CA MET A 169 -11.77 11.53 -9.30
C MET A 169 -12.97 10.57 -9.27
N LYS A 170 -14.08 10.92 -9.93
CA LYS A 170 -15.27 10.05 -10.04
C LYS A 170 -14.97 8.80 -10.87
N ALA A 171 -14.27 8.93 -11.99
CA ALA A 171 -13.84 7.80 -12.81
C ALA A 171 -12.90 6.87 -12.03
N ALA A 172 -11.95 7.43 -11.26
CA ALA A 172 -11.09 6.64 -10.38
C ALA A 172 -11.88 5.92 -9.28
N GLN A 173 -12.91 6.55 -8.70
CA GLN A 173 -13.80 5.91 -7.72
C GLN A 173 -14.51 4.69 -8.32
N VAL A 174 -15.13 4.83 -9.50
CA VAL A 174 -15.81 3.73 -10.20
C VAL A 174 -14.82 2.61 -10.58
N ALA A 175 -13.64 2.96 -11.07
CA ALA A 175 -12.60 1.99 -11.40
C ALA A 175 -12.06 1.22 -10.18
N LEU A 176 -12.00 1.87 -8.99
CA LEU A 176 -11.65 1.19 -7.74
C LEU A 176 -12.77 0.27 -7.26
N LEU A 177 -14.03 0.68 -7.36
CA LEU A 177 -15.18 -0.16 -7.02
C LEU A 177 -15.22 -1.45 -7.85
N SER A 178 -15.09 -1.32 -9.18
CA SER A 178 -15.03 -2.48 -10.08
C SER A 178 -13.84 -3.41 -9.80
N LYS A 179 -12.68 -2.87 -9.38
CA LYS A 179 -11.53 -3.68 -8.93
C LYS A 179 -11.83 -4.45 -7.65
N ILE A 180 -12.54 -3.85 -6.69
CA ILE A 180 -12.94 -4.52 -5.44
C ILE A 180 -13.90 -5.67 -5.76
N GLU A 181 -14.90 -5.46 -6.63
CA GLU A 181 -15.82 -6.52 -7.08
C GLU A 181 -15.08 -7.65 -7.81
N ALA A 182 -14.11 -7.33 -8.67
CA ALA A 182 -13.28 -8.33 -9.34
C ALA A 182 -12.37 -9.11 -8.38
N ILE A 183 -11.90 -8.50 -7.29
CA ILE A 183 -11.15 -9.18 -6.22
C ILE A 183 -12.08 -10.10 -5.42
N GLU A 184 -13.29 -9.67 -5.10
CA GLU A 184 -14.29 -10.50 -4.40
C GLU A 184 -14.70 -11.71 -5.25
N ALA A 185 -14.93 -11.53 -6.55
CA ALA A 185 -15.24 -12.63 -7.47
C ALA A 185 -14.11 -13.68 -7.52
N LYS A 186 -12.85 -13.21 -7.58
CA LYS A 186 -11.67 -14.10 -7.48
C LYS A 186 -11.55 -14.80 -6.13
N PHE A 187 -11.86 -14.11 -5.04
CA PHE A 187 -11.83 -14.68 -3.70
C PHE A 187 -12.87 -15.82 -3.59
N ARG A 188 -14.12 -15.59 -4.00
CA ARG A 188 -15.17 -16.63 -4.05
C ARG A 188 -14.79 -17.81 -4.96
N GLN A 189 -14.11 -17.55 -6.07
CA GLN A 189 -13.58 -18.62 -6.95
C GLN A 189 -12.51 -19.45 -6.23
N VAL A 190 -11.61 -18.82 -5.47
CA VAL A 190 -10.60 -19.53 -4.68
C VAL A 190 -11.24 -20.32 -3.54
N GLU A 191 -12.24 -19.78 -2.85
CA GLU A 191 -13.01 -20.52 -1.82
C GLU A 191 -13.72 -21.74 -2.43
N ALA A 192 -14.41 -21.58 -3.57
CA ALA A 192 -15.07 -22.69 -4.27
C ALA A 192 -14.05 -23.75 -4.73
N ASN A 193 -12.89 -23.33 -5.24
CA ASN A 193 -11.81 -24.25 -5.60
C ASN A 193 -11.20 -24.94 -4.38
N GLN A 194 -11.09 -24.27 -3.23
CA GLN A 194 -10.59 -24.87 -1.98
C GLN A 194 -11.58 -25.90 -1.43
N ALA A 195 -12.88 -25.57 -1.38
CA ALA A 195 -13.92 -26.53 -1.02
C ALA A 195 -14.00 -27.73 -1.99
N ALA A 196 -13.71 -27.52 -3.27
CA ALA A 196 -13.57 -28.59 -4.27
C ALA A 196 -12.21 -29.33 -4.19
N SER A 197 -11.20 -28.76 -3.54
CA SER A 197 -9.87 -29.37 -3.30
C SER A 197 -9.75 -30.00 -1.92
N GLU A 198 -10.76 -29.85 -1.05
CA GLU A 198 -10.98 -30.62 0.18
C GLU A 198 -11.43 -32.07 -0.13
N ILE A 199 -11.23 -32.52 -1.38
CA ILE A 199 -11.10 -33.93 -1.73
C ILE A 199 -9.80 -34.43 -1.07
N GLY A 200 -9.94 -35.20 0.01
CA GLY A 200 -8.87 -35.52 0.95
C GLY A 200 -7.58 -36.04 0.30
N ILE A 201 -6.54 -35.21 0.33
CA ILE A 201 -5.15 -35.66 0.20
C ILE A 201 -4.71 -36.13 1.59
N ASP A 202 -4.51 -37.44 1.72
CA ASP A 202 -4.25 -38.08 3.00
C ASP A 202 -2.77 -37.94 3.41
N ASP A 203 -2.47 -36.87 4.16
CA ASP A 203 -1.14 -36.56 4.69
C ASP A 203 -0.58 -37.65 5.62
N SER A 204 -1.41 -38.61 6.08
CA SER A 204 -0.98 -39.74 6.90
C SER A 204 0.03 -40.63 6.17
N ALA A 205 -0.14 -40.84 4.86
CA ALA A 205 0.80 -41.64 4.05
C ALA A 205 2.19 -40.96 3.98
N LEU A 206 2.23 -39.63 3.84
CA LEU A 206 3.47 -38.87 3.81
C LEU A 206 4.14 -38.82 5.20
N ALA A 207 3.36 -38.76 6.28
CA ALA A 207 3.87 -38.86 7.65
C ALA A 207 4.47 -40.26 7.93
N GLN A 208 3.79 -41.33 7.50
CA GLN A 208 4.25 -42.69 7.69
C GLN A 208 5.56 -42.98 6.93
N VAL A 209 5.67 -42.53 5.67
CA VAL A 209 6.91 -42.63 4.88
C VAL A 209 8.07 -41.86 5.53
N LYS A 210 7.83 -40.65 6.04
CA LYS A 210 8.86 -39.88 6.77
C LYS A 210 9.35 -40.63 8.02
N GLN A 211 8.45 -41.28 8.76
CA GLN A 211 8.83 -42.10 9.90
C GLN A 211 9.65 -43.33 9.49
N THR A 212 9.29 -44.02 8.39
CA THR A 212 10.05 -45.20 7.92
C THR A 212 11.47 -44.81 7.48
N VAL A 213 11.65 -43.62 6.89
CA VAL A 213 12.97 -43.10 6.52
C VAL A 213 13.81 -42.80 7.76
N ALA A 214 13.23 -42.18 8.81
CA ALA A 214 13.96 -41.91 10.06
C ALA A 214 14.40 -43.20 10.78
N GLU A 215 13.55 -44.23 10.81
CA GLU A 215 13.88 -45.56 11.37
C GLU A 215 14.99 -46.26 10.57
N LEU A 216 15.04 -46.07 9.25
CA LEU A 216 16.13 -46.58 8.39
C LEU A 216 17.45 -45.84 8.63
N GLU A 217 17.42 -44.51 8.77
CA GLU A 217 18.60 -43.70 9.08
C GLU A 217 19.21 -44.09 10.44
N GLU A 218 18.37 -44.25 11.48
CA GLU A 218 18.81 -44.74 12.79
C GLU A 218 19.46 -46.13 12.68
N ARG A 219 18.83 -47.07 11.95
CA ARG A 219 19.37 -48.42 11.78
C ARG A 219 20.72 -48.44 11.06
N VAL A 220 20.94 -47.57 10.06
CA VAL A 220 22.23 -47.44 9.37
C VAL A 220 23.31 -46.85 10.29
N GLU A 221 22.99 -45.82 11.08
CA GLU A 221 23.93 -45.25 12.06
C GLU A 221 24.27 -46.25 13.18
N VAL A 222 23.31 -47.07 13.64
CA VAL A 222 23.59 -48.18 14.58
C VAL A 222 24.50 -49.22 13.96
N MET A 223 24.24 -49.67 12.72
CA MET A 223 25.12 -50.63 12.03
C MET A 223 26.54 -50.08 11.84
N ARG A 224 26.67 -48.80 11.46
CA ARG A 224 27.95 -48.10 11.39
C ARG A 224 28.65 -48.10 12.76
N ARG A 225 27.94 -47.71 13.82
CA ARG A 225 28.52 -47.63 15.17
C ARG A 225 28.93 -49.00 15.72
N VAL A 226 28.21 -50.07 15.37
CA VAL A 226 28.61 -51.46 15.66
C VAL A 226 29.84 -51.86 14.84
N ALA A 227 29.95 -51.46 13.57
CA ALA A 227 31.16 -51.69 12.78
C ALA A 227 32.38 -50.92 13.36
N ASP A 228 32.21 -49.66 13.75
CA ASP A 228 33.23 -48.83 14.41
C ASP A 228 33.63 -49.41 15.80
N GLN A 229 32.68 -49.98 16.54
CA GLN A 229 32.96 -50.69 17.80
C GLN A 229 33.68 -52.02 17.56
N ASN A 230 33.25 -52.83 16.60
CA ASN A 230 33.90 -54.10 16.26
C ASN A 230 35.33 -53.86 15.74
N ALA A 231 35.56 -52.79 14.95
CA ALA A 231 36.90 -52.36 14.55
C ALA A 231 37.78 -52.03 15.78
N ARG A 232 37.24 -51.34 16.79
CA ARG A 232 37.94 -51.05 18.05
C ARG A 232 38.20 -52.30 18.91
N PHE A 233 37.31 -53.29 18.88
CA PHE A 233 37.53 -54.57 19.57
C PHE A 233 38.56 -55.44 18.83
N SER A 234 38.63 -55.41 17.50
CA SER A 234 39.70 -56.09 16.74
C SER A 234 41.07 -55.42 16.87
N ASP A 235 41.13 -54.12 17.21
CA ASP A 235 42.37 -53.40 17.54
C ASP A 235 42.81 -53.62 19.01
N SER A 236 42.03 -54.36 19.80
CA SER A 236 42.33 -54.74 21.19
C SER A 236 42.89 -56.17 21.31
N GLY A 237 43.57 -56.66 20.27
CA GLY A 237 44.25 -57.95 20.26
C GLY A 237 45.64 -57.87 20.91
N LEU A 238 45.83 -58.52 22.06
CA LEU A 238 47.14 -58.68 22.68
C LEU A 238 48.09 -59.46 21.77
N ALA A 239 49.31 -58.94 21.58
CA ALA A 239 50.39 -59.70 20.96
C ALA A 239 50.81 -60.85 21.89
N ILE A 240 50.71 -62.08 21.41
CA ILE A 240 51.34 -63.26 22.01
C ILE A 240 52.32 -63.81 20.98
N GLU A 241 53.61 -63.65 21.25
CA GLU A 241 54.65 -64.39 20.54
C GLU A 241 54.65 -65.84 21.04
N THR A 242 54.56 -66.80 20.11
CA THR A 242 54.70 -68.24 20.45
C THR A 242 55.72 -68.90 19.52
N PRO A 243 57.00 -68.98 19.92
CA PRO A 243 57.99 -69.77 19.21
C PRO A 243 58.06 -71.21 19.77
N GLY A 244 57.86 -72.20 18.89
CA GLY A 244 58.48 -73.53 19.03
C GLY A 244 57.79 -74.60 19.87
N ARG A 245 56.63 -75.11 19.41
CA ARG A 245 56.22 -76.51 19.66
C ARG A 245 55.76 -77.16 18.35
N ASP A 246 56.29 -78.35 18.08
CA ASP A 246 56.06 -79.13 16.87
C ASP A 246 54.81 -80.02 17.03
N ILE A 247 53.65 -79.40 16.81
CA ILE A 247 52.31 -79.98 17.03
C ILE A 247 52.00 -81.20 16.17
N VAL A 248 52.78 -81.49 15.12
CA VAL A 248 52.52 -82.61 14.19
C VAL A 248 52.65 -83.96 14.91
N LYS A 249 53.65 -84.12 15.79
CA LYS A 249 53.89 -85.38 16.51
C LYS A 249 52.90 -85.65 17.65
N GLU A 250 52.35 -84.60 18.24
CA GLU A 250 51.39 -84.71 19.35
C GLU A 250 49.99 -85.08 18.83
N VAL A 251 49.68 -84.72 17.57
CA VAL A 251 48.44 -85.11 16.87
C VAL A 251 48.52 -86.53 16.31
N ASP A 252 49.67 -86.96 15.77
CA ASP A 252 49.85 -88.33 15.26
C ASP A 252 49.83 -89.41 16.37
N GLU A 253 50.13 -89.07 17.62
CA GLU A 253 49.99 -89.99 18.77
C GLU A 253 48.56 -90.04 19.34
N GLU A 254 47.74 -89.01 19.13
CA GLU A 254 46.35 -88.95 19.63
C GLU A 254 45.31 -89.44 18.60
N LEU A 255 45.64 -89.44 17.31
CA LEU A 255 44.75 -89.81 16.19
C LEU A 255 45.29 -90.96 15.31
N GLY A 256 45.59 -92.10 15.93
CA GLY A 256 45.92 -93.33 15.20
C GLY A 256 44.73 -93.92 14.42
N CYS A 257 44.86 -94.00 13.08
CA CYS A 257 44.01 -94.68 12.08
C CYS A 257 42.65 -93.99 11.77
N CYS A 258 42.34 -93.49 10.56
CA CYS A 258 42.63 -94.00 9.21
C CYS A 258 42.62 -92.90 8.11
N GLN A 259 43.52 -93.04 7.10
CA GLN A 259 43.36 -92.95 5.62
C GLN A 259 42.11 -92.22 5.02
N GLU A 260 42.05 -91.57 3.85
CA GLU A 260 42.90 -91.35 2.64
C GLU A 260 42.12 -90.35 1.70
N ASP A 261 42.63 -89.61 0.71
CA ASP A 261 43.99 -89.21 0.27
C ASP A 261 43.93 -87.99 -0.72
N ASP A 262 45.08 -87.56 -1.25
CA ASP A 262 45.35 -86.90 -2.55
C ASP A 262 44.77 -85.50 -2.93
N ALA A 263 45.69 -84.53 -2.88
CA ALA A 263 46.19 -83.71 -4.01
C ALA A 263 45.25 -83.08 -5.08
N ALA A 264 45.38 -81.76 -5.28
CA ALA A 264 45.95 -81.14 -6.51
C ALA A 264 45.59 -79.64 -6.66
N CYS A 265 46.61 -78.81 -6.90
CA CYS A 265 46.46 -77.49 -7.54
C CYS A 265 46.57 -77.69 -9.08
N PRO A 266 46.08 -76.76 -9.93
CA PRO A 266 47.01 -75.70 -10.35
C PRO A 266 46.39 -74.31 -10.59
N ALA A 267 47.28 -73.33 -10.73
CA ALA A 267 46.98 -71.92 -11.00
C ALA A 267 46.72 -71.62 -12.50
N GLY A 268 46.08 -70.47 -12.75
CA GLY A 268 46.07 -69.79 -14.06
C GLY A 268 47.27 -68.87 -14.26
N GLU A 269 47.69 -68.71 -15.52
CA GLU A 269 48.91 -68.04 -16.01
C GLU A 269 48.99 -66.53 -15.65
N ARG A 270 50.16 -65.99 -15.26
CA ARG A 270 51.38 -65.68 -16.04
C ARG A 270 51.16 -64.77 -17.26
N ASN A 271 51.82 -63.60 -17.23
CA ASN A 271 52.21 -62.83 -18.40
C ASN A 271 53.73 -62.66 -18.37
N LEU A 272 54.36 -62.85 -19.55
CA LEU A 272 55.79 -62.59 -19.88
C LEU A 272 56.84 -63.47 -19.16
#